data_AF-A0A959N2A6-F1
#
_entry.id   AF-A0A959N2A6-F1
#
_cell.length_a   1.000
_cell.length_b   1.000
_cell.length_c   1.000
_cell.angle_alpha   90.00
_cell.angle_beta   90.00
_cell.angle_gamma   90.00
#
_symmetry.space_group_name_H-M   'P 1'
#
loop_
_entity.id
_entity.type
_entity.pdbx_description
1 polymer ?
#
loop_
_entity_poly.entity_id
_entity_poly.type
_entity_poly.pdbx_seq_one_letter_code
_entity_poly.pdbx_strand_id
1 'polypeptide(L)' 'FNPVTKIYYNLPIPGNVKIEIYSSTGQMIKELVNEFKYEGNYVADFDGSNLSSRVYFYKIQTNDFSQTKRMILLK' A
#
# COMPACT_ATOMS: atom_id res chain seq x y z
N PHE A 1 8.61 -2.44 18.39
CA PHE A 1 8.03 -1.91 17.15
C PHE A 1 8.47 -2.72 15.94
N ASN A 2 7.54 -3.11 15.05
CA ASN A 2 7.89 -3.38 13.66
C ASN A 2 7.41 -2.19 12.79
N PRO A 3 8.32 -1.30 12.33
CA PRO A 3 7.95 -0.16 11.49
C PRO A 3 7.55 -0.55 10.07
N VAL A 4 7.89 -1.77 9.65
CA VAL A 4 7.69 -2.24 8.28
C VAL A 4 6.42 -3.07 8.19
N THR A 5 5.47 -2.62 7.37
CA THR A 5 4.26 -3.36 7.02
C THR A 5 4.43 -3.99 5.64
N LYS A 6 4.23 -5.30 5.55
CA LYS A 6 4.23 -6.02 4.27
C LYS A 6 2.84 -5.99 3.64
N ILE A 7 2.73 -5.44 2.44
CA ILE A 7 1.48 -5.37 1.68
C ILE A 7 1.55 -6.42 0.58
N TYR A 8 0.81 -7.51 0.78
CA TYR A 8 0.68 -8.60 -0.19
C TYR A 8 -0.45 -8.31 -1.17
N TYR A 9 -0.17 -8.50 -2.46
CA TYR A 9 -1.18 -8.39 -3.51
C TYR A 9 -0.92 -9.41 -4.62
N ASN A 10 -2.02 -9.90 -5.19
CA ASN A 10 -2.00 -10.79 -6.34
C ASN A 10 -2.51 -10.02 -7.55
N LEU A 11 -1.83 -10.19 -8.68
CA LEU A 11 -2.24 -9.65 -9.95
C LEU A 11 -2.61 -10.82 -10.88
N PRO A 12 -3.90 -11.01 -11.24
CA PRO A 12 -4.31 -12.13 -12.08
C PRO A 12 -4.05 -11.90 -13.57
N ILE A 13 -3.89 -10.64 -14.00
CA ILE A 13 -3.61 -10.24 -15.38
C ILE A 13 -2.58 -9.09 -15.40
N PRO A 14 -1.69 -9.01 -16.40
CA PRO A 14 -0.74 -7.90 -16.49
C PRO A 14 -1.41 -6.53 -16.48
N GLY A 15 -0.79 -5.55 -15.83
CA GLY A 15 -1.34 -4.20 -15.74
C GLY A 15 -0.52 -3.26 -14.88
N ASN A 16 -0.90 -1.97 -14.93
CA ASN A 16 -0.34 -0.98 -14.02
C ASN A 16 -0.91 -1.18 -12.62
N VAL A 17 -0.04 -1.24 -11.63
CA VAL A 17 -0.39 -1.32 -10.21
C VAL A 17 0.04 -0.04 -9.54
N LYS A 18 -0.89 0.61 -8.85
CA LYS A 18 -0.63 1.77 -7.99
C LYS A 18 -0.95 1.42 -6.54
N ILE A 19 0.01 1.63 -5.64
CA ILE A 19 -0.20 1.49 -4.20
C ILE A 19 0.12 2.82 -3.54
N GLU A 20 -0.87 3.42 -2.89
CA GLU A 20 -0.76 4.72 -2.23
C GLU A 20 -1.09 4.59 -0.75
N ILE A 21 -0.37 5.32 0.09
CA ILE A 21 -0.56 5.38 1.53
C ILE A 21 -1.20 6.72 1.90
N TYR A 22 -2.21 6.66 2.76
CA TYR A 22 -2.97 7.81 3.24
C TYR A 22 -3.03 7.84 4.77
N SER A 23 -3.12 9.05 5.32
CA SER A 23 -3.43 9.26 6.73
C SER A 23 -4.92 9.04 7.03
N SER A 24 -5.27 9.06 8.32
CA SER A 24 -6.66 8.94 8.75
C SER A 24 -7.58 10.07 8.30
N THR A 25 -7.03 11.22 7.86
CA THR A 25 -7.80 12.34 7.32
C THR A 25 -7.91 12.31 5.80
N GLY A 26 -7.37 11.27 5.13
CA GLY A 26 -7.38 11.14 3.68
C GLY A 26 -6.23 11.86 2.96
N GLN A 27 -5.30 12.50 3.69
CA GLN A 27 -4.10 13.08 3.08
C GLN A 27 -3.20 11.97 2.53
N MET A 28 -2.81 12.07 1.26
CA MET A 28 -1.80 11.19 0.65
C MET A 28 -0.44 11.43 1.31
N ILE A 29 0.17 10.36 1.82
CA ILE A 29 1.46 10.37 2.50
C ILE A 29 2.57 9.97 1.54
N LYS A 30 2.34 8.90 0.76
CA LYS A 30 3.37 8.33 -0.12
C LYS A 30 2.76 7.49 -1.23
N GLU A 31 3.34 7.56 -2.42
CA GLU A 31 3.19 6.55 -3.46
C GLU A 31 4.23 5.45 -3.21
N LEU A 32 3.77 4.24 -2.95
CA LEU A 32 4.62 3.09 -2.62
C LEU A 32 4.99 2.29 -3.87
N VAL A 33 4.04 2.14 -4.79
CA VAL A 33 4.20 1.42 -6.06
C VAL A 33 3.43 2.19 -7.13
N ASN A 34 4.00 2.31 -8.33
CA ASN A 34 3.34 2.87 -9.51
C ASN A 34 4.08 2.40 -10.77
N GLU A 35 3.82 1.17 -11.16
CA GLU A 35 4.55 0.52 -12.25
C GLU A 35 3.70 -0.58 -12.92
N PHE A 36 4.08 -0.92 -14.15
CA PHE A 36 3.52 -2.07 -14.85
C PHE A 36 4.09 -3.37 -14.27
N LYS A 37 3.22 -4.32 -13.95
CA LYS A 37 3.58 -5.68 -13.50
C LYS A 37 2.89 -6.73 -14.36
N TYR A 38 3.53 -7.88 -14.49
CA TYR A 38 2.92 -9.09 -15.06
C TYR A 38 2.05 -9.79 -14.02
N GLU A 39 1.33 -10.83 -14.42
CA GLU A 39 0.59 -11.68 -13.50
C GLU A 39 1.51 -12.32 -12.46
N GLY A 40 1.08 -12.36 -11.20
CA GLY A 40 1.90 -12.89 -10.13
C GLY A 40 1.51 -12.42 -8.74
N ASN A 41 2.23 -12.95 -7.75
CA ASN A 41 2.14 -12.52 -6.36
C ASN A 41 3.28 -11.57 -6.03
N TYR A 42 2.95 -10.46 -5.39
CA TYR A 42 3.91 -9.41 -5.07
C TYR A 42 3.79 -8.99 -3.61
N VAL A 43 4.88 -8.41 -3.11
CA VAL A 43 4.97 -7.84 -1.78
C VAL A 43 5.57 -6.45 -1.91
N ALA A 44 4.89 -5.46 -1.36
CA ALA A 44 5.44 -4.12 -1.18
C ALA A 44 5.71 -3.87 0.30
N ASP A 45 6.93 -3.47 0.63
CA ASP A 45 7.34 -3.17 2.00
C ASP A 45 7.15 -1.68 2.27
N PHE A 46 6.23 -1.35 3.18
CA PHE A 46 6.00 0.01 3.65
C PHE A 46 6.74 0.26 4.96
N ASP A 47 7.82 1.04 4.91
CA ASP A 47 8.53 1.53 6.10
C ASP A 47 7.86 2.81 6.65
N GLY A 48 7.21 2.66 7.81
CA GLY A 48 6.57 3.73 8.56
C GLY A 48 7.39 4.25 9.75
N SER A 49 8.71 3.99 9.81
CA SER A 49 9.59 4.40 10.92
C SER A 49 9.52 5.91 11.24
N ASN A 50 9.37 6.74 10.21
CA ASN A 50 9.26 8.20 10.31
C ASN A 50 7.83 8.70 10.60
N LEU A 51 6.87 7.80 10.78
CA LEU A 51 5.47 8.15 11.04
C LEU A 51 5.10 7.95 12.52
N SER A 52 3.97 8.53 12.91
CA SER A 52 3.42 8.41 14.27
C SER A 52 2.63 7.11 14.42
N SER A 53 2.50 6.60 15.64
CA SER A 53 1.64 5.44 15.94
C SER A 53 0.17 5.79 15.81
N ARG A 54 -0.40 5.60 14.62
CA ARG A 54 -1.78 5.94 14.28
C ARG A 54 -2.35 4.98 13.24
N VAL A 55 -3.62 5.18 12.92
CA VAL A 55 -4.29 4.51 11.81
C VAL A 55 -3.86 5.16 10.49
N TYR A 56 -3.50 4.33 9.53
CA TYR A 56 -3.24 4.68 8.15
C TYR A 56 -4.06 3.80 7.23
N PHE A 57 -4.17 4.21 5.98
CA PHE A 57 -4.83 3.45 4.94
C PHE A 57 -3.87 3.26 3.79
N TYR A 58 -3.96 2.11 3.13
CA TYR A 58 -3.34 1.93 1.82
C TYR A 58 -4.41 1.59 0.80
N LYS A 59 -4.23 2.10 -0.41
CA LYS A 59 -5.11 1.85 -1.56
C LYS A 59 -4.30 1.15 -2.63
N ILE A 60 -4.77 -0.02 -3.05
CA ILE A 60 -4.24 -0.75 -4.20
C ILE A 60 -5.18 -0.49 -5.35
N GLN A 61 -4.65 -0.04 -6.48
CA GLN A 61 -5.40 0.19 -7.71
C GLN A 61 -4.73 -0.51 -8.88
N THR A 62 -5.54 -1.08 -9.75
CA THR A 62 -5.21 -1.50 -11.10
C THR A 62 -6.22 -0.87 -12.06
N ASN A 63 -6.16 -1.22 -13.34
CA ASN A 63 -7.10 -0.69 -14.34
C ASN A 63 -8.58 -0.97 -13.96
N ASP A 64 -8.87 -2.18 -13.48
CA ASP A 64 -10.25 -2.65 -13.24
C ASP A 64 -10.55 -2.94 -11.75
N PHE A 65 -9.59 -2.69 -10.85
CA PHE A 65 -9.71 -3.00 -9.44
C PHE A 65 -9.22 -1.86 -8.56
N SER A 66 -9.93 -1.60 -7.46
CA SER A 66 -9.48 -0.68 -6.42
C SER A 66 -9.91 -1.21 -5.05
N GLN A 67 -8.95 -1.33 -4.13
CA GLN A 67 -9.21 -1.77 -2.76
C GLN A 67 -8.45 -0.91 -1.76
N THR A 68 -9.17 -0.43 -0.76
CA THR A 68 -8.57 0.29 0.37
C THR A 68 -8.57 -0.61 1.59
N LYS A 69 -7.45 -0.68 2.29
CA LYS A 69 -7.30 -1.43 3.55
C LYS A 69 -6.72 -0.53 4.64
N ARG A 70 -7.16 -0.78 5.87
CA ARG A 70 -6.71 -0.07 7.08
C ARG A 70 -5.50 -0.78 7.67
N MET A 71 -4.52 -0.03 8.14
CA MET A 71 -3.38 -0.51 8.93
C MET A 71 -3.15 0.37 10.16
N ILE A 72 -2.51 -0.17 11.19
CA ILE A 72 -2.14 0.54 12.41
C ILE A 72 -0.63 0.44 12.55
N LEU A 73 0.05 1.58 12.64
CA LEU A 73 1.47 1.62 12.98
C LEU A 73 1.61 1.69 14.51
N LEU A 74 2.49 0.86 15.08
CA LEU A 74 2.65 0.68 16.53
C LEU A 74 4.10 0.86 16.99
N LYS A 75 4.60 2.09 17.17
CA LYS A 75 5.90 2.33 17.85
C LYS A 75 5.96 1.68 19.23
#